data_AF-A0A522Y998-F1
#
_entry.id   AF-A0A522Y998-F1
#
_cell.length_a   1.000
_cell.length_b   1.000
_cell.length_c   1.000
_cell.angle_alpha   90.00
_cell.angle_beta   90.00
_cell.angle_gamma   90.00
#
_symmetry.space_group_name_H-M   'P 1'
#
loop_
_entity.id
_entity.type
_entity.pdbx_description
1 polymer ?
#
loop_
_entity_poly.entity_id
_entity_poly.type
_entity_poly.pdbx_seq_one_letter_code
_entity_poly.pdbx_strand_id
1 'polypeptide(L)'
;IAERIYSFPEVTSCYLISGTYDLLVVVEGRNIHEVSKFIAEKLSCLENVRGTVTHFLLRKYKEDGVILKHKEENKRIAISY
;
A
#
# COMPACT_ATOMS: atom_id res chain seq x y z
N ILE A 1 -6.72 -2.18 -19.52
CA ILE A 1 -7.06 -1.51 -18.23
C ILE A 1 -5.85 -1.38 -17.31
N ALA A 2 -5.09 -2.46 -17.04
CA ALA A 2 -3.89 -2.44 -16.20
C ALA A 2 -2.86 -1.38 -16.63
N GLU A 3 -2.62 -1.24 -17.94
CA GLU A 3 -1.72 -0.22 -18.50
C GLU A 3 -2.09 1.20 -18.11
N ARG A 4 -3.37 1.52 -18.17
CA ARG A 4 -3.86 2.82 -17.73
C ARG A 4 -3.69 3.01 -16.22
N ILE A 5 -3.89 1.96 -15.42
CA ILE A 5 -3.74 2.04 -13.96
C ILE A 5 -2.28 2.27 -13.56
N TYR A 6 -1.33 1.47 -14.05
CA TYR A 6 0.08 1.63 -13.65
C TYR A 6 0.74 2.88 -14.26
N SER A 7 0.09 3.54 -15.23
CA SER A 7 0.57 4.82 -15.79
C SER A 7 0.38 6.01 -14.85
N PHE A 8 -0.43 5.87 -13.79
CA PHE A 8 -0.61 6.93 -12.81
C PHE A 8 0.61 7.06 -11.90
N PRO A 9 1.15 8.28 -11.68
CA PRO A 9 2.32 8.47 -10.83
C PRO A 9 2.07 8.12 -9.36
N GLU A 10 0.81 8.16 -8.91
CA GLU A 10 0.43 7.73 -7.57
C GLU A 10 0.52 6.20 -7.38
N VAL A 11 0.54 5.42 -8.47
CA VAL A 11 0.60 3.95 -8.43
C VAL A 11 2.05 3.49 -8.41
N THR A 12 2.46 2.89 -7.30
CA THR A 12 3.82 2.36 -7.13
C THR A 12 3.95 0.91 -7.57
N SER A 13 2.86 0.15 -7.54
CA SER A 13 2.85 -1.24 -8.02
C SER A 13 1.46 -1.69 -8.44
N CYS A 14 1.40 -2.59 -9.42
CA CYS A 14 0.15 -3.17 -9.92
C CYS A 14 0.36 -4.67 -10.19
N TYR A 15 -0.45 -5.50 -9.55
CA TYR A 15 -0.33 -6.96 -9.62
C TYR A 15 -1.65 -7.58 -10.06
N LEU A 16 -1.59 -8.53 -10.99
CA LEU A 16 -2.71 -9.40 -11.31
C LEU A 16 -2.73 -10.57 -10.33
N ILE A 17 -3.85 -10.81 -9.65
CA ILE A 17 -3.96 -11.84 -8.63
C ILE A 17 -5.17 -12.76 -8.88
N SER A 18 -5.07 -14.01 -8.45
CA SER A 18 -6.23 -14.88 -8.28
C SER A 18 -6.90 -14.56 -6.94
N GLY A 19 -8.17 -14.17 -6.93
CA GLY A 19 -8.86 -13.83 -5.69
C GLY A 19 -10.24 -13.22 -5.88
N THR A 20 -10.67 -12.43 -4.89
CA THR A 20 -11.95 -11.71 -4.90
C THR A 20 -11.91 -10.44 -5.77
N TYR A 21 -10.73 -10.05 -6.23
CA TYR A 21 -10.49 -8.95 -7.15
C TYR A 21 -9.34 -9.32 -8.10
N ASP A 22 -9.34 -8.72 -9.30
CA ASP A 22 -8.35 -9.04 -10.33
C ASP A 22 -7.01 -8.34 -10.09
N LEU A 23 -7.04 -7.08 -9.65
CA LEU A 23 -5.84 -6.23 -9.54
C LEU A 23 -5.61 -5.76 -8.11
N LEU A 24 -4.43 -6.07 -7.57
CA LEU A 24 -3.89 -5.41 -6.38
C LEU A 24 -3.05 -4.21 -6.81
N VAL A 25 -3.42 -3.02 -6.35
CA VAL A 25 -2.73 -1.78 -6.69
C VAL A 25 -2.20 -1.15 -5.42
N VAL A 26 -0.90 -0.85 -5.39
CA VAL A 26 -0.27 -0.10 -4.30
C VAL A 26 -0.20 1.36 -4.72
N VAL A 27 -0.78 2.23 -3.90
CA VAL A 27 -0.89 3.67 -4.16
C VAL A 27 -0.23 4.42 -3.00
N GLU A 28 0.57 5.42 -3.33
CA GLU A 28 1.20 6.31 -2.35
C GLU A 28 0.74 7.75 -2.56
N GLY A 29 0.59 8.48 -1.45
CA GLY A 29 0.22 9.89 -1.44
C GLY A 29 0.68 10.54 -0.15
N ARG A 30 0.74 11.88 -0.10
CA ARG A 30 1.27 12.62 1.05
C ARG A 30 0.36 12.54 2.27
N ASN A 31 -0.93 12.32 2.05
CA ASN A 31 -1.93 12.18 3.11
C ASN A 31 -3.12 11.33 2.62
N ILE A 32 -3.98 10.94 3.57
CA ILE A 32 -5.14 10.08 3.29
C ILE A 32 -6.16 10.73 2.34
N HIS A 33 -6.27 12.07 2.35
CA HIS A 33 -7.20 12.78 1.49
C HIS A 33 -6.76 12.73 0.02
N GLU A 34 -5.46 12.88 -0.26
CA GLU A 34 -4.90 12.77 -1.61
C GLU A 34 -5.14 11.37 -2.19
N VAL A 35 -4.88 10.32 -1.41
CA VAL A 35 -5.14 8.93 -1.82
C VAL A 35 -6.63 8.67 -2.04
N SER A 36 -7.48 9.14 -1.12
CA SER A 36 -8.94 8.94 -1.23
C SER A 36 -9.52 9.64 -2.45
N LYS A 37 -9.06 10.87 -2.72
CA LYS A 37 -9.44 11.64 -3.91
C LYS A 37 -8.98 10.95 -5.20
N PHE A 38 -7.74 10.47 -5.24
CA PHE A 38 -7.22 9.71 -6.37
C PHE A 38 -8.07 8.48 -6.68
N ILE A 39 -8.44 7.70 -5.66
CA ILE A 39 -9.27 6.51 -5.83
C ILE A 39 -10.65 6.90 -6.37
N ALA A 40 -11.32 7.86 -5.71
CA ALA A 40 -12.68 8.26 -6.05
C ALA A 40 -12.80 8.89 -7.44
N GLU A 41 -11.87 9.76 -7.81
CA GLU A 41 -11.95 10.55 -9.05
C GLU A 41 -11.25 9.89 -10.25
N LYS A 42 -10.23 9.05 -10.01
CA LYS A 42 -9.44 8.45 -11.09
C LYS A 42 -9.69 6.95 -11.23
N LEU A 43 -9.48 6.16 -10.17
CA LEU A 43 -9.56 4.70 -10.29
C LEU A 43 -10.99 4.18 -10.41
N SER A 44 -11.87 4.58 -9.49
CA SER A 44 -13.26 4.09 -9.44
C SER A 44 -14.11 4.58 -10.62
N CYS A 45 -13.71 5.66 -11.28
CA CYS A 45 -14.39 6.21 -12.46
C CYS A 45 -13.98 5.56 -13.79
N LEU A 46 -13.00 4.63 -13.80
CA LEU A 46 -12.62 3.95 -15.03
C LEU A 46 -13.75 3.00 -15.47
N GLU A 47 -14.15 3.08 -16.74
CA GLU A 47 -15.28 2.32 -17.31
C GLU A 47 -15.20 0.80 -17.08
N ASN A 48 -13.99 0.24 -17.01
CA ASN A 48 -13.75 -1.18 -16.82
C ASN A 48 -13.44 -1.57 -15.35
N VAL A 49 -13.68 -0.67 -14.39
CA VAL A 49 -13.52 -0.93 -12.96
C VAL A 49 -14.90 -1.15 -12.35
N ARG A 50 -15.19 -2.40 -11.96
CA ARG A 50 -16.47 -2.76 -11.34
C ARG A 50 -16.62 -2.20 -9.91
N GLY A 51 -15.49 -2.06 -9.22
CA GLY A 51 -15.45 -1.57 -7.84
C GLY A 51 -14.05 -1.64 -7.26
N THR A 52 -13.85 -0.91 -6.18
CA THR A 52 -12.57 -0.81 -5.48
C THR A 52 -12.75 -1.09 -4.01
N VAL A 53 -11.84 -1.85 -3.40
CA VAL A 53 -11.75 -2.01 -1.95
C VAL A 53 -10.38 -1.51 -1.52
N THR A 54 -10.36 -0.60 -0.55
CA THR A 54 -9.13 0.07 -0.12
C THR A 54 -8.70 -0.45 1.25
N HIS A 55 -7.45 -0.87 1.35
CA HIS A 55 -6.81 -1.25 2.60
C HIS A 55 -5.59 -0.35 2.86
N PHE A 56 -5.36 0.00 4.12
CA PHE A 56 -4.18 0.76 4.53
C PHE A 56 -3.10 -0.17 5.08
N LEU A 57 -1.89 -0.07 4.53
CA LEU A 57 -0.74 -0.81 5.03
C LEU A 57 -0.24 -0.19 6.35
N LEU A 58 -0.47 -0.88 7.46
CA LEU A 58 -0.11 -0.38 8.79
C LEU A 58 1.35 -0.63 9.15
N ARG A 59 1.84 -1.85 8.86
CA ARG A 59 3.21 -2.26 9.19
C ARG A 59 3.68 -3.35 8.23
N LYS A 60 4.85 -3.14 7.64
CA LYS A 60 5.59 -4.19 6.93
C LYS A 60 6.41 -4.98 7.94
N TYR A 61 6.24 -6.30 7.96
CA TYR A 61 7.06 -7.19 8.80
C TYR A 61 8.26 -7.78 8.05
N LYS A 62 8.11 -7.94 6.73
CA LYS A 62 9.10 -8.44 5.80
C LYS A 62 8.86 -7.79 4.44
N GLU A 63 9.91 -7.41 3.74
CA GLU A 63 9.86 -6.81 2.41
C GLU A 63 11.06 -7.31 1.60
N ASP A 64 10.87 -7.66 0.32
CA ASP A 64 11.91 -8.15 -0.59
C ASP A 64 12.82 -9.24 -0.01
N GLY A 65 12.22 -10.17 0.75
CA GLY A 65 12.96 -11.25 1.40
C GLY A 65 13.62 -10.87 2.73
N VAL A 66 13.68 -9.58 3.08
CA VAL A 66 14.35 -9.04 4.26
C VAL A 66 13.36 -8.81 5.41
N ILE A 67 13.69 -9.30 6.61
CA ILE A 67 12.86 -9.12 7.82
C ILE A 67 13.11 -7.73 8.40
N LEU A 68 12.07 -6.91 8.54
CA LEU A 68 12.13 -5.52 9.02
C LEU A 68 12.06 -5.42 10.57
N LYS A 69 12.57 -6.43 11.28
CA LYS A 69 12.50 -6.49 12.74
C LYS A 69 13.52 -5.54 13.35
N HIS A 70 13.05 -4.50 14.05
CA HIS A 70 13.87 -3.81 15.03
C HIS A 70 14.13 -4.79 16.19
N LYS A 71 15.39 -5.18 16.41
CA LYS A 71 15.81 -5.69 17.71
C LYS A 71 15.64 -4.52 18.67
N GLU A 72 14.62 -4.57 19.52
CA GLU A 72 14.69 -3.82 20.78
C GLU A 72 15.85 -4.44 21.57
N GLU A 73 17.05 -3.89 21.42
CA GLU A 73 18.05 -4.06 22.46
C GLU A 73 17.44 -3.43 23.70
N ASN A 74 17.02 -4.29 24.62
CA ASN A 74 16.51 -3.91 25.92
C ASN A 74 17.67 -3.27 26.69
N LYS A 75 17.96 -1.99 26.39
CA LYS A 75 18.89 -1.15 27.13
C LYS A 75 18.22 -0.79 28.45
N ARG A 76 17.98 -1.79 29.29
CA ARG A 76 17.74 -1.55 30.71
C ARG A 76 19.01 -0.88 31.21
N ILE A 77 18.90 0.39 31.56
CA ILE A 77 19.96 1.14 32.19
C ILE A 77 20.15 0.49 33.56
N ALA A 78 21.34 -0.02 33.86
CA ALA A 78 21.65 -0.51 35.19
C ALA A 78 21.67 0.70 36.15
N ILE A 79 20.77 0.72 37.12
CA ILE A 79 20.80 1.70 38.20
C ILE A 79 21.83 1.18 39.22
N SER A 80 22.97 1.85 39.36
CA SER A 80 23.92 1.63 40.45
C SER A 80 23.61 2.59 41.60
N TYR A 81 23.48 2.05 42.82
CA TYR A 81 23.30 2.79 44.08
C TYR A 81 24.65 3.32 44.60
#